data_AF-W1XH77-F1
#
_entry.id   AF-W1XH77-F1
#
_cell.length_a   1.000
_cell.length_b   1.000
_cell.length_c   1.000
_cell.angle_alpha   90.00
_cell.angle_beta   90.00
_cell.angle_gamma   90.00
#
_symmetry.space_group_name_H-M   'P 1'
#
loop_
_entity.id
_entity.type
_entity.pdbx_description
1 polymer ?
#
loop_
_entity_poly.entity_id
_entity_poly.type
_entity_poly.pdbx_seq_one_letter_code
_entity_poly.pdbx_strand_id
1 'polypeptide(L)'
;YLLPHVGEVVHRYDGHCRHLEAKLIKEFMTSKEPSLRLAVNSCDIDFVDRWQGFQHIHLEGELDDYVLRRGDGMYAYNLAVVLDDIVMGITEVIRGDDLLETTGQQIYLYKTLQTSFNSKNIQIPS
;
A
#
# COMPACT_ATOMS: atom_id res chain seq x y z
N TYR A 1 10.26 12.86 -3.92
CA TYR A 1 10.06 11.52 -4.52
C TYR A 1 9.11 11.75 -5.67
N LEU A 2 9.59 11.62 -6.91
CA LEU A 2 8.80 11.96 -8.11
C LEU A 2 7.73 10.89 -8.31
N LEU A 3 6.50 11.34 -8.55
CA LEU A 3 5.38 10.49 -8.97
C LEU A 3 5.67 9.96 -10.37
N PRO A 4 5.30 8.70 -10.68
CA PRO A 4 5.52 8.15 -12.00
C PRO A 4 4.78 8.98 -13.05
N HIS A 5 5.50 9.41 -14.09
CA HIS A 5 4.92 10.19 -15.18
C HIS A 5 4.13 9.28 -16.14
N VAL A 6 3.09 9.82 -16.77
CA VAL A 6 2.29 9.14 -17.80
C VAL A 6 3.22 8.51 -18.86
N GLY A 7 3.24 7.17 -18.91
CA GLY A 7 4.10 6.38 -19.81
C GLY A 7 5.18 5.56 -19.11
N GLU A 8 5.37 5.69 -17.80
CA GLU A 8 6.27 4.83 -17.04
C GLU A 8 5.62 3.46 -16.79
N VAL A 9 6.33 2.38 -17.14
CA VAL A 9 5.85 1.01 -16.91
C VAL A 9 5.66 0.83 -15.41
N VAL A 10 4.40 0.69 -14.97
CA VAL A 10 4.10 0.27 -13.61
C VAL A 10 4.65 -1.14 -13.46
N HIS A 11 5.84 -1.25 -12.87
CA HIS A 11 6.46 -2.52 -12.54
C HIS A 11 5.66 -3.18 -11.41
N ARG A 12 4.61 -3.91 -11.79
CA ARG A 12 3.89 -4.80 -10.89
C ARG A 12 4.81 -5.90 -10.42
N TYR A 13 4.60 -6.32 -9.18
CA TYR A 13 5.35 -7.41 -8.61
C TYR A 13 4.88 -8.73 -9.21
N ASP A 14 5.80 -9.67 -9.41
CA ASP A 14 5.54 -10.95 -10.08
C ASP A 14 5.11 -12.06 -9.10
N GLY A 15 4.91 -11.74 -7.81
CA GLY A 15 4.53 -12.71 -6.80
C GLY A 15 5.65 -13.65 -6.35
N HIS A 16 6.86 -13.58 -6.93
CA HIS A 16 7.87 -14.64 -6.80
C HIS A 16 8.21 -14.99 -5.34
N CYS A 17 8.35 -13.99 -4.48
CA CYS A 17 8.68 -14.18 -3.07
C CYS A 17 7.47 -14.42 -2.15
N ARG A 18 6.22 -14.38 -2.64
CA ARG A 18 5.00 -14.43 -1.81
C ARG A 18 4.82 -15.79 -1.11
N HIS A 19 5.22 -16.87 -1.77
CA HIS A 19 5.03 -18.25 -1.31
C HIS A 19 6.36 -18.99 -1.08
N LEU A 20 7.45 -18.26 -0.82
CA LEU A 20 8.74 -18.89 -0.53
C LEU A 20 8.72 -19.69 0.76
N GLU A 21 9.37 -20.85 0.72
CA GLU A 21 9.58 -21.66 1.92
C GLU A 21 10.53 -20.95 2.90
N ALA A 22 10.30 -21.16 4.19
CA ALA A 22 11.10 -20.55 5.26
C ALA A 22 12.61 -20.82 5.15
N LYS A 23 13.00 -21.95 4.55
CA LYS A 23 14.41 -22.29 4.30
C LYS A 23 15.04 -21.36 3.25
N LEU A 24 14.38 -21.20 2.10
CA LEU A 24 14.80 -20.30 1.03
C LEU A 24 14.84 -18.84 1.50
N ILE A 25 13.88 -18.42 2.32
CA ILE A 25 13.88 -17.07 2.92
C ILE A 25 15.17 -16.86 3.73
N LYS A 26 15.52 -17.80 4.62
CA LYS A 26 16.75 -17.71 5.43
C LYS A 26 18.00 -17.67 4.56
N GLU A 27 18.06 -18.49 3.51
CA GLU A 27 19.17 -18.49 2.56
C GLU A 27 19.31 -17.13 1.86
N PHE A 28 18.23 -16.56 1.33
CA PHE A 28 18.28 -15.25 0.67
C PHE A 28 18.66 -14.12 1.62
N MET A 29 18.19 -14.16 2.87
CA MET A 29 18.52 -13.17 3.91
C MET A 29 20.03 -13.14 4.25
N THR A 30 20.78 -14.22 3.97
CA THR A 30 22.25 -14.20 4.15
C THR A 30 22.98 -13.31 3.13
N SER A 31 22.36 -13.09 1.97
CA SER A 31 22.97 -12.36 0.84
C SER A 31 22.51 -10.91 0.75
N LYS A 32 21.25 -10.64 1.12
CA LYS A 32 20.63 -9.31 1.05
C LYS A 32 19.48 -9.20 2.03
N GLU A 33 19.30 -7.99 2.56
CA GLU A 33 18.10 -7.64 3.31
C GLU A 33 16.88 -7.59 2.36
N PRO A 34 15.83 -8.38 2.60
CA PRO A 34 14.64 -8.38 1.76
C PRO A 34 13.77 -7.15 2.01
N SER A 35 13.07 -6.70 0.97
CA SER A 35 11.99 -5.72 1.15
C SER A 35 10.81 -6.37 1.88
N LEU A 36 10.19 -5.62 2.79
CA LEU A 36 8.88 -5.95 3.35
C LEU A 36 7.80 -5.45 2.38
N ARG A 37 6.87 -6.32 1.99
CA ARG A 37 5.71 -6.01 1.16
C ARG A 37 4.42 -6.29 1.92
N LEU A 38 3.37 -5.53 1.62
CA LEU A 38 2.02 -5.86 2.06
C LEU A 38 1.44 -6.90 1.11
N ALA A 39 0.99 -8.03 1.66
CA ALA A 39 0.27 -9.02 0.88
C ALA A 39 -1.17 -8.52 0.65
N VAL A 40 -1.49 -8.19 -0.59
CA VAL A 40 -2.83 -7.76 -1.00
C VAL A 40 -3.67 -8.99 -1.32
N ASN A 41 -4.93 -8.97 -0.89
CA ASN A 41 -5.96 -9.91 -1.33
C ASN A 41 -6.79 -9.23 -2.42
N SER A 42 -7.19 -9.98 -3.45
CA SER A 42 -8.00 -9.42 -4.52
C SER A 42 -9.32 -8.88 -3.98
N CYS A 43 -9.60 -7.61 -4.21
CA CYS A 43 -10.80 -6.95 -3.72
C CYS A 43 -11.08 -5.64 -4.45
N ASP A 44 -12.33 -5.21 -4.37
CA ASP A 44 -12.75 -3.90 -4.85
C ASP A 44 -12.69 -2.86 -3.73
N ILE A 45 -12.15 -1.69 -4.06
CA ILE A 45 -12.10 -0.52 -3.21
C ILE A 45 -12.98 0.56 -3.82
N ASP A 46 -14.14 0.75 -3.18
CA ASP A 46 -15.08 1.81 -3.50
C ASP A 46 -14.92 2.99 -2.52
N PHE A 47 -14.92 4.20 -3.05
CA PHE A 47 -14.96 5.43 -2.26
C PHE A 47 -15.59 6.58 -3.06
N VAL A 48 -15.96 7.66 -2.38
CA VAL A 48 -16.53 8.85 -3.02
C VAL A 48 -15.53 10.00 -2.83
N ASP A 49 -14.85 10.36 -3.91
CA ASP A 49 -14.06 11.58 -3.96
C ASP A 49 -15.00 12.79 -4.05
N ARG A 50 -14.73 13.85 -3.27
CA ARG A 50 -15.60 15.03 -3.22
C ARG A 50 -15.66 15.81 -4.53
N TRP A 51 -14.62 15.74 -5.36
CA TRP A 51 -14.52 16.46 -6.63
C TRP A 51 -14.82 15.56 -7.83
N GLN A 52 -14.29 14.34 -7.84
CA GLN A 52 -14.40 13.39 -8.94
C GLN A 52 -15.59 12.44 -8.79
N GLY A 53 -16.28 12.44 -7.65
CA GLY A 53 -17.44 11.59 -7.39
C GLY A 53 -17.06 10.15 -7.03
N PHE A 54 -17.94 9.20 -7.35
CA PHE A 54 -17.72 7.78 -7.06
C PHE A 54 -16.51 7.22 -7.83
N GLN A 55 -15.62 6.55 -7.10
CA GLN A 55 -14.42 5.91 -7.60
C GLN A 55 -14.44 4.42 -7.24
N HIS A 56 -13.98 3.59 -8.17
CA HIS A 56 -13.89 2.14 -8.02
C HIS A 56 -12.53 1.68 -8.49
N ILE A 57 -11.80 0.99 -7.61
CA ILE A 57 -10.46 0.46 -7.89
C ILE A 57 -10.45 -1.02 -7.56
N HIS A 58 -10.12 -1.85 -8.53
CA HIS A 58 -9.84 -3.26 -8.31
C HIS A 58 -8.38 -3.44 -7.92
N LEU A 59 -8.14 -4.03 -6.75
CA LEU A 59 -6.82 -4.50 -6.34
C LEU A 59 -6.72 -6.00 -6.64
N GLU A 60 -5.64 -6.40 -7.29
CA GLU A 60 -5.35 -7.78 -7.65
C GLU A 60 -4.27 -8.34 -6.72
N GLY A 61 -4.62 -9.39 -5.97
CA GLY A 61 -3.68 -10.06 -5.09
C GLY A 61 -2.46 -10.59 -5.84
N GLU A 62 -1.34 -10.68 -5.15
CA GLU A 62 -0.01 -11.05 -5.69
C GLU A 62 0.59 -9.98 -6.61
N LEU A 63 -0.17 -9.44 -7.56
CA LEU A 63 0.31 -8.41 -8.50
C LEU A 63 0.45 -7.04 -7.84
N ASP A 64 -0.49 -6.69 -6.97
CA ASP A 64 -0.53 -5.41 -6.28
C ASP A 64 0.11 -5.46 -4.88
N ASP A 65 0.97 -6.46 -4.61
CA ASP A 65 1.78 -6.49 -3.39
C ASP A 65 2.85 -5.39 -3.40
N TYR A 66 2.56 -4.28 -2.74
CA TYR A 66 3.45 -3.14 -2.71
C TYR A 66 4.41 -3.15 -1.52
N VAL A 67 5.56 -2.51 -1.72
CA VAL A 67 6.62 -2.41 -0.70
C VAL A 67 6.16 -1.48 0.44
N LEU A 68 6.33 -1.93 1.68
CA LEU A 68 6.19 -1.14 2.91
C LEU A 68 7.55 -0.66 3.42
N ARG A 69 8.58 -1.50 3.29
CA ARG A 69 9.97 -1.17 3.62
C ARG A 69 10.90 -1.78 2.58
N ARG A 70 11.79 -0.97 2.03
CA ARG A 70 12.81 -1.41 1.08
C ARG A 70 13.91 -2.22 1.78
N GLY A 71 14.70 -2.95 1.00
CA GLY A 71 15.85 -3.72 1.51
C GLY A 71 16.96 -2.85 2.10
N ASP A 72 17.04 -1.58 1.72
CA ASP A 72 17.95 -0.59 2.32
C ASP A 72 17.40 0.05 3.61
N GLY A 73 16.25 -0.41 4.10
CA GLY A 73 15.64 0.02 5.36
C GLY A 73 14.72 1.24 5.24
N MET A 74 14.65 1.91 4.10
CA MET A 74 13.74 3.05 3.91
C MET A 74 12.27 2.60 3.85
N TYR A 75 11.40 3.29 4.58
CA TYR A 75 9.96 3.08 4.50
C TYR A 75 9.37 3.66 3.22
N ALA A 76 8.41 2.94 2.64
CA ALA A 76 7.73 3.39 1.43
C ALA A 76 6.70 4.48 1.74
N TYR A 77 6.42 5.29 0.73
CA TYR A 77 5.49 6.42 0.81
C TYR A 77 4.12 6.03 1.39
N ASN A 78 3.50 4.96 0.88
CA ASN A 78 2.17 4.53 1.34
C ASN A 78 2.12 4.22 2.84
N LEU A 79 3.17 3.61 3.39
CA LEU A 79 3.22 3.33 4.81
C LEU A 79 3.39 4.62 5.62
N ALA A 80 4.33 5.48 5.21
CA ALA A 80 4.63 6.72 5.92
C ALA A 80 3.38 7.62 6.00
N VAL A 81 2.73 7.86 4.86
CA VAL A 81 1.53 8.72 4.79
C VAL A 81 0.40 8.18 5.66
N VAL A 82 0.05 6.89 5.51
CA VAL A 82 -1.07 6.31 6.26
C VAL A 82 -0.80 6.34 7.76
N LEU A 83 0.42 6.06 8.20
CA LEU A 83 0.74 6.12 9.63
C LEU A 83 0.73 7.55 10.16
N ASP A 84 1.26 8.51 9.42
CA ASP A 84 1.28 9.92 9.82
C ASP A 84 -0.15 10.48 9.91
N ASP A 85 -1.00 10.21 8.92
CA ASP A 85 -2.41 10.59 8.92
C ASP A 85 -3.17 10.02 10.15
N ILE A 86 -2.95 8.74 10.47
CA ILE A 86 -3.56 8.09 11.64
C ILE A 86 -3.09 8.77 12.93
N VAL A 87 -1.80 9.05 13.05
CA VAL A 87 -1.21 9.67 14.24
C VAL A 87 -1.67 11.12 14.41
N MET A 88 -1.81 11.85 13.30
CA MET A 88 -2.27 13.25 13.30
C MET A 88 -3.80 13.38 13.36
N GLY A 89 -4.54 12.30 13.16
CA GLY A 89 -6.00 12.31 13.15
C GLY A 89 -6.59 13.04 11.95
N ILE A 90 -5.98 12.87 10.77
CA ILE A 90 -6.46 13.47 9.52
C ILE A 90 -7.81 12.86 9.14
N THR A 91 -8.78 13.72 8.81
CA THR A 91 -10.15 13.31 8.46
C THR A 91 -10.47 13.51 6.98
N GLU A 92 -9.72 14.36 6.28
CA GLU A 92 -9.95 14.72 4.87
C GLU A 92 -8.59 14.88 4.19
N VAL A 93 -8.39 14.25 3.03
CA VAL A 93 -7.11 14.37 2.29
C VAL A 93 -7.34 15.04 0.95
N ILE A 94 -6.67 16.19 0.75
CA ILE A 94 -6.64 16.89 -0.53
C ILE A 94 -5.37 16.47 -1.28
N ARG A 95 -5.52 15.96 -2.50
CA ARG A 95 -4.43 15.43 -3.32
C ARG A 95 -4.68 15.66 -4.82
N GLY A 96 -3.65 15.51 -5.65
CA GLY A 96 -3.78 15.53 -7.11
C GLY A 96 -4.58 14.34 -7.63
N ASP A 97 -5.19 14.50 -8.81
CA ASP A 97 -5.98 13.45 -9.49
C ASP A 97 -5.11 12.29 -9.98
N ASP A 98 -3.84 12.55 -10.27
CA ASP A 98 -2.79 11.58 -10.60
C ASP A 98 -2.54 10.53 -9.51
N LEU A 99 -2.98 10.78 -8.27
CA LEU A 99 -2.78 9.90 -7.12
C LEU A 99 -3.91 8.89 -6.87
N LEU A 100 -4.87 8.78 -7.78
CA LEU A 100 -6.08 7.98 -7.57
C LEU A 100 -5.78 6.50 -7.29
N GLU A 101 -4.89 5.86 -8.07
CA GLU A 101 -4.49 4.46 -7.85
C GLU A 101 -3.84 4.28 -6.47
N THR A 102 -3.05 5.26 -6.03
CA THR A 102 -2.40 5.26 -4.72
C THR A 102 -3.43 5.38 -3.59
N THR A 103 -4.52 6.12 -3.81
CA THR A 103 -5.63 6.23 -2.85
C THR A 103 -6.25 4.86 -2.57
N GLY A 104 -6.48 4.03 -3.59
CA GLY A 104 -7.00 2.67 -3.41
C GLY A 104 -6.09 1.80 -2.52
N GLN A 105 -4.78 1.83 -2.78
CA GLN A 105 -3.79 1.10 -1.98
C GLN A 105 -3.72 1.60 -0.53
N GLN A 106 -3.80 2.92 -0.32
CA GLN A 106 -3.80 3.52 1.02
C GLN A 106 -5.07 3.14 1.79
N ILE A 107 -6.25 3.19 1.17
CA ILE A 107 -7.51 2.74 1.79
C ILE A 107 -7.41 1.27 2.20
N TYR A 108 -6.82 0.42 1.35
CA TYR A 108 -6.57 -0.98 1.70
C TYR A 108 -5.66 -1.12 2.93
N LEU A 109 -4.60 -0.30 3.03
CA LEU A 109 -3.72 -0.29 4.21
C LEU A 109 -4.47 0.14 5.48
N TYR A 110 -5.26 1.22 5.40
CA TYR A 110 -6.11 1.66 6.52
C TYR A 110 -7.01 0.53 7.02
N LYS A 111 -7.74 -0.15 6.11
CA LYS A 111 -8.62 -1.28 6.45
C LYS A 111 -7.85 -2.44 7.08
N THR A 112 -6.66 -2.74 6.56
CA THR A 112 -5.79 -3.78 7.09
C THR A 112 -5.32 -3.46 8.51
N LEU A 113 -4.92 -2.21 8.77
CA LEU A 113 -4.51 -1.77 10.09
C LEU A 113 -5.68 -1.74 11.08
N GLN A 114 -6.86 -1.30 10.67
CA GLN A 114 -8.08 -1.37 11.49
C GLN A 114 -8.35 -2.80 11.97
N THR A 115 -8.34 -3.77 11.06
CA THR A 115 -8.61 -5.18 11.36
C THR A 115 -7.51 -5.81 12.21
N SER A 116 -6.26 -5.38 12.04
CA SER A 116 -5.12 -5.92 12.79
C SER A 116 -5.00 -5.32 14.19
N PHE A 117 -5.49 -4.08 14.38
CA PHE A 117 -5.36 -3.30 15.60
C PHE A 117 -6.71 -2.81 16.12
N ASN A 118 -7.67 -3.72 16.34
CA ASN A 118 -9.04 -3.41 16.78
C ASN A 118 -9.16 -2.53 18.05
N SER A 119 -8.10 -2.44 18.86
CA SER A 119 -8.06 -1.59 20.05
C SER A 119 -7.81 -0.10 19.74
N LYS A 120 -7.40 0.24 18.51
CA LYS A 120 -7.18 1.61 18.06
C LYS A 120 -8.35 2.09 17.21
N ASN A 121 -8.84 3.30 17.49
CA ASN A 121 -9.82 3.98 16.66
C ASN A 121 -9.14 4.57 15.42
N ILE A 122 -8.85 3.72 14.44
CA ILE A 122 -8.28 4.14 13.15
C ILE A 122 -9.45 4.58 12.27
N GLN A 123 -9.44 5.83 11.81
CA GLN A 123 -10.42 6.36 10.87
C GLN A 123 -9.82 6.41 9.46
N ILE A 124 -10.62 6.10 8.45
CA ILE A 124 -10.23 6.28 7.05
C ILE A 124 -10.69 7.69 6.66
N PRO A 125 -9.79 8.58 6.21
CA PRO A 125 -10.18 9.91 5.78
C PRO A 125 -11.04 9.85 4.50
N SER A 126 -11.91 10.85 4.34
CA SER A 126 -12.61 11.09 3.07
C SER A 126 -11.72 11.75 2.01
#